data_AF-A0A258JFK9-F1
#
_entry.id   AF-A0A258JFK9-F1
#
_cell.length_a   1.000
_cell.length_b   1.000
_cell.length_c   1.000
_cell.angle_alpha   90.00
_cell.angle_beta   90.00
_cell.angle_gamma   90.00
#
_symmetry.space_group_name_H-M   'P 1'
#
loop_
_entity.id
_entity.type
_entity.pdbx_description
1 polymer ?
#
loop_
_entity_poly.entity_id
_entity_poly.type
_entity_poly.pdbx_seq_one_letter_code
_entity_poly.pdbx_strand_id
1 'polypeptide(L)'
;MAEDADTTDKTEDPTQKRLDEAHERGDVVKSQEVTTWFIIAGGTLVLASFAGTMGQGLVATMRGLLANSYKISMDGQALPSLFQHLGLELIVSLAVPFLLLMLAALAGNMVQHKLVWSTESLMPKFSKISPMAGLQRMFSKQALANFLKGLAKLIVMGSVLTMMMMPERDRMEGLI
;
A
#
# COMPACT_ATOMS: atom_id res chain seq x y z
N MET A 1 -17.26 -21.40 27.53
CA MET A 1 -18.00 -20.33 28.24
C MET A 1 -17.38 -20.14 29.62
N ALA A 2 -16.18 -19.55 29.72
CA ALA A 2 -15.52 -19.21 30.99
C ALA A 2 -14.26 -18.31 30.83
N GLU A 3 -14.11 -17.55 29.73
CA GLU A 3 -12.93 -16.67 29.54
C GLU A 3 -13.28 -15.19 29.28
N ASP A 4 -14.55 -14.85 29.04
CA ASP A 4 -14.96 -13.47 28.70
C ASP A 4 -15.33 -12.60 29.92
N ALA A 5 -15.22 -13.12 31.15
CA ALA A 5 -15.59 -12.37 32.36
C ALA A 5 -14.47 -11.44 32.89
N ASP A 6 -13.21 -11.64 32.50
CA ASP A 6 -12.05 -10.96 33.10
C ASP A 6 -11.52 -9.75 32.33
N THR A 7 -12.16 -9.36 31.22
CA THR A 7 -11.72 -8.19 30.42
C THR A 7 -12.34 -6.88 30.87
N THR A 8 -13.43 -6.91 31.64
CA THR A 8 -14.17 -5.69 32.04
C THR A 8 -13.55 -5.00 33.27
N ASP A 9 -12.75 -5.73 34.07
CA ASP A 9 -12.15 -5.23 35.33
C ASP A 9 -10.66 -4.88 35.24
N LYS A 10 -10.03 -4.96 34.06
CA LYS A 10 -8.62 -4.56 33.87
C LYS A 10 -8.55 -3.08 33.49
N THR A 11 -8.61 -2.21 34.50
CA THR A 11 -8.39 -0.75 34.36
C THR A 11 -6.92 -0.35 34.35
N GLU A 12 -6.02 -1.25 34.73
CA GLU A 12 -4.58 -0.99 34.84
C GLU A 12 -3.83 -1.33 33.55
N ASP A 13 -2.77 -0.57 33.30
CA ASP A 13 -1.89 -0.80 32.16
C ASP A 13 -1.21 -2.19 32.24
N PRO A 14 -0.98 -2.84 31.09
CA PRO A 14 -0.28 -4.13 31.05
C PRO A 14 1.15 -3.99 31.59
N THR A 15 1.58 -4.97 32.39
CA THR A 15 2.96 -5.04 32.89
C THR A 15 3.96 -5.26 31.75
N GLN A 16 5.21 -4.81 31.91
CA GLN A 16 6.25 -4.95 30.87
C GLN A 16 6.43 -6.38 30.37
N LYS A 17 6.39 -7.37 31.28
CA LYS A 17 6.45 -8.79 30.92
C LYS A 17 5.33 -9.22 29.95
N ARG A 18 4.10 -8.70 30.12
CA ARG A 18 2.98 -9.00 29.21
C ARG A 18 3.16 -8.37 27.83
N LEU A 19 3.76 -7.17 27.78
CA LEU A 19 4.08 -6.48 26.52
C LEU A 19 5.18 -7.23 25.75
N ASP A 20 6.23 -7.66 26.45
CA ASP A 20 7.32 -8.44 25.86
C ASP A 20 6.81 -9.78 25.30
N GLU A 21 5.98 -10.50 26.05
CA GLU A 21 5.33 -11.73 25.57
C GLU A 21 4.41 -11.49 24.36
N ALA A 22 3.66 -10.37 24.32
CA ALA A 22 2.83 -10.03 23.17
C ALA A 22 3.70 -9.77 21.93
N HIS A 23 4.83 -9.07 22.11
CA HIS A 23 5.82 -8.89 21.07
C HIS A 23 6.43 -10.20 20.62
N GLU A 24 6.87 -11.11 21.49
CA GLU A 24 7.41 -12.42 21.10
C GLU A 24 6.41 -13.25 20.28
N ARG A 25 5.11 -13.12 20.58
CA ARG A 25 4.04 -13.78 19.82
C ARG A 25 3.76 -13.12 18.45
N GLY A 26 4.35 -11.98 18.14
CA GLY A 26 4.12 -11.23 16.90
C GLY A 26 2.92 -10.29 16.95
N ASP A 27 2.36 -10.04 18.14
CA ASP A 27 1.25 -9.12 18.36
C ASP A 27 1.80 -7.72 18.66
N VAL A 28 2.23 -7.04 17.59
CA VAL A 28 2.79 -5.69 17.64
C VAL A 28 1.73 -4.66 17.31
N VAL A 29 1.68 -3.59 18.12
CA VAL A 29 0.81 -2.45 17.84
C VAL A 29 1.31 -1.75 16.58
N LYS A 30 0.43 -1.59 15.59
CA LYS A 30 0.70 -0.84 14.38
C LYS A 30 -0.46 0.08 14.02
N SER A 31 -0.13 1.32 13.71
CA SER A 31 -1.01 2.30 13.09
C SER A 31 -0.98 2.13 11.58
N GLN A 32 -2.15 1.87 10.99
CA GLN A 32 -2.29 1.82 9.54
C GLN A 32 -1.97 3.19 8.90
N GLU A 33 -2.20 4.29 9.60
CA GLU A 33 -1.98 5.64 9.08
C GLU A 33 -0.50 5.92 8.84
N VAL A 34 0.38 5.52 9.76
CA VAL A 34 1.81 5.76 9.63
C VAL A 34 2.34 5.05 8.38
N THR A 35 1.99 3.77 8.19
CA THR A 35 2.37 3.04 6.97
C THR A 35 1.85 3.71 5.71
N THR A 36 0.58 4.15 5.72
CA THR A 36 -0.02 4.88 4.59
C THR A 36 0.72 6.17 4.26
N TRP A 37 1.10 6.96 5.27
CA TRP A 37 1.87 8.20 5.09
C TRP A 37 3.22 7.94 4.42
N PHE A 38 3.95 6.93 4.85
CA PHE A 38 5.24 6.57 4.26
C PHE A 38 5.09 6.12 2.80
N ILE A 39 4.06 5.34 2.48
CA ILE A 39 3.79 4.91 1.10
C ILE A 39 3.42 6.09 0.22
N ILE A 40 2.55 6.99 0.67
CA ILE A 40 2.17 8.20 -0.09
C ILE A 40 3.40 9.09 -0.28
N ALA A 41 4.15 9.39 0.77
CA ALA A 41 5.35 10.22 0.68
C ALA A 41 6.42 9.60 -0.24
N GLY A 42 6.66 8.29 -0.10
CA GLY A 42 7.56 7.54 -0.99
C GLY A 42 7.09 7.57 -2.44
N GLY A 43 5.80 7.38 -2.68
CA GLY A 43 5.20 7.47 -4.01
C GLY A 43 5.32 8.86 -4.62
N THR A 44 5.06 9.92 -3.85
CA THR A 44 5.26 11.30 -4.29
C THR A 44 6.72 11.56 -4.65
N LEU A 45 7.68 11.12 -3.82
CA LEU A 45 9.11 11.27 -4.11
C LEU A 45 9.54 10.50 -5.36
N VAL A 46 9.04 9.27 -5.53
CA VAL A 46 9.30 8.47 -6.73
C VAL A 46 8.76 9.14 -7.97
N LEU A 47 7.51 9.61 -7.95
CA LEU A 47 6.93 10.33 -9.09
C LEU A 47 7.69 11.62 -9.37
N ALA A 48 7.98 12.43 -8.34
CA ALA A 48 8.71 13.69 -8.51
C ALA A 48 10.12 13.49 -9.09
N SER A 49 10.80 12.39 -8.73
CA SER A 49 12.18 12.14 -9.15
C SER A 49 12.29 11.37 -10.46
N PHE A 50 11.32 10.49 -10.78
CA PHE A 50 11.42 9.55 -11.89
C PHE A 50 10.35 9.73 -12.98
N ALA A 51 9.33 10.57 -12.80
CA ALA A 51 8.28 10.73 -13.82
C ALA A 51 8.83 11.17 -15.18
N GLY A 52 9.83 12.06 -15.18
CA GLY A 52 10.47 12.53 -16.42
C GLY A 52 11.21 11.43 -17.16
N THR A 53 12.05 10.66 -16.46
CA THR A 53 12.87 9.59 -17.07
C THR A 53 12.03 8.40 -17.52
N MET A 54 11.06 7.97 -16.70
CA MET A 54 10.10 6.93 -17.09
C MET A 54 9.26 7.33 -18.30
N GLY A 55 8.72 8.55 -18.27
CA GLY A 55 7.84 9.06 -19.32
C GLY A 55 8.59 9.20 -20.65
N GLN A 56 9.81 9.75 -20.62
CA GLN A 56 10.62 9.90 -21.83
C GLN A 56 11.05 8.56 -22.42
N GLY A 57 11.46 7.59 -21.57
CA GLY A 57 11.81 6.24 -22.02
C GLY A 57 10.63 5.55 -22.71
N LEU A 58 9.46 5.54 -22.06
CA LEU A 58 8.25 4.95 -22.63
C LEU A 58 7.83 5.63 -23.94
N VAL A 59 7.87 6.96 -24.00
CA VAL A 59 7.53 7.71 -25.22
C VAL A 59 8.52 7.42 -26.35
N ALA A 60 9.82 7.33 -26.06
CA ALA A 60 10.84 7.00 -27.06
C ALA A 60 10.61 5.60 -27.64
N THR A 61 10.35 4.62 -26.78
CA THR A 61 10.10 3.23 -27.16
C THR A 61 8.82 3.08 -27.96
N MET A 62 7.73 3.74 -27.56
CA MET A 62 6.49 3.78 -28.33
C MET A 62 6.66 4.48 -29.69
N ARG A 63 7.38 5.61 -29.74
CA ARG A 63 7.69 6.28 -31.00
C ARG A 63 8.50 5.39 -31.92
N GLY A 64 9.51 4.70 -31.40
CA GLY A 64 10.34 3.76 -32.15
C GLY A 64 9.53 2.61 -32.75
N LEU A 65 8.62 2.03 -31.96
CA LEU A 65 7.68 0.99 -32.39
C LEU A 65 6.75 1.47 -33.50
N LEU A 66 6.10 2.62 -33.33
CA LEU A 66 5.19 3.17 -34.33
C LEU A 66 5.94 3.51 -35.64
N ALA A 67 7.08 4.20 -35.52
CA ALA A 67 7.86 4.64 -36.66
C ALA A 67 8.48 3.49 -37.46
N ASN A 68 8.70 2.32 -36.84
CA ASN A 68 9.25 1.14 -37.50
C ASN A 68 8.25 -0.02 -37.58
N SER A 69 6.95 0.25 -37.40
CA SER A 69 5.89 -0.77 -37.39
C SER A 69 5.90 -1.65 -38.64
N TYR A 70 6.18 -1.08 -39.81
CA TYR A 70 6.30 -1.79 -41.09
C TYR A 70 7.50 -2.75 -41.19
N LYS A 71 8.48 -2.64 -40.29
CA LYS A 71 9.64 -3.54 -40.22
C LYS A 71 9.43 -4.71 -39.25
N ILE A 72 8.37 -4.65 -38.43
CA ILE A 72 8.06 -5.71 -37.48
C ILE A 72 7.49 -6.87 -38.29
N SER A 73 8.28 -7.92 -38.43
CA SER A 73 7.85 -9.14 -39.09
C SER A 73 6.82 -9.87 -38.21
N MET A 74 5.81 -10.45 -38.84
CA MET A 74 4.76 -11.24 -38.17
C MET A 74 5.10 -12.74 -38.14
N ASP A 75 6.38 -13.07 -38.34
CA ASP A 75 6.88 -14.44 -38.24
C ASP A 75 6.94 -14.88 -36.76
N GLY A 76 6.94 -16.20 -36.54
CA GLY A 76 6.69 -16.77 -35.22
C GLY A 76 7.66 -16.39 -34.11
N GLN A 77 8.86 -15.86 -34.43
CA GLN A 77 9.87 -15.48 -33.43
C GLN A 77 10.08 -13.98 -33.25
N ALA A 78 9.73 -13.13 -34.24
CA ALA A 78 9.91 -11.69 -34.11
C ALA A 78 8.98 -11.05 -33.06
N LEU A 79 7.72 -11.52 -32.98
CA LEU A 79 6.78 -11.02 -31.98
C LEU A 79 7.20 -11.39 -30.54
N PRO A 80 7.50 -12.66 -30.21
CA PRO A 80 7.97 -13.03 -28.87
C PRO A 80 9.25 -12.29 -28.44
N SER A 81 10.22 -12.11 -29.34
CA SER A 81 11.47 -11.40 -29.02
C SER A 81 11.21 -9.90 -28.77
N LEU A 82 10.32 -9.28 -29.54
CA LEU A 82 9.87 -7.91 -29.29
C LEU A 82 9.20 -7.78 -27.92
N PHE A 83 8.28 -8.69 -27.58
CA PHE A 83 7.62 -8.70 -26.27
C PHE A 83 8.62 -8.88 -25.12
N GLN A 84 9.61 -9.77 -25.27
CA GLN A 84 10.66 -9.94 -24.27
C GLN A 84 11.49 -8.67 -24.08
N HIS A 85 11.86 -8.01 -25.17
CA HIS A 85 12.64 -6.77 -25.12
C HIS A 85 11.87 -5.66 -24.38
N LEU A 86 10.62 -5.42 -24.78
CA LEU A 86 9.75 -4.42 -24.16
C LEU A 86 9.45 -4.76 -22.68
N GLY A 87 9.24 -6.03 -22.39
CA GLY A 87 9.02 -6.50 -21.02
C GLY A 87 10.23 -6.25 -20.12
N LEU A 88 11.43 -6.57 -20.61
CA LEU A 88 12.68 -6.31 -19.87
C LEU A 88 12.92 -4.81 -19.67
N GLU A 89 12.69 -4.00 -20.70
CA GLU A 89 12.83 -2.55 -20.61
C GLU A 89 11.88 -1.95 -19.57
N LEU A 90 10.62 -2.38 -19.55
CA LEU A 90 9.64 -1.98 -18.54
C LEU A 90 10.06 -2.42 -17.13
N ILE A 91 10.50 -3.67 -16.96
CA ILE A 91 10.96 -4.18 -15.67
C ILE A 91 12.14 -3.35 -15.16
N VAL A 92 13.15 -3.09 -15.99
CA VAL A 92 14.33 -2.32 -15.59
C VAL A 92 13.96 -0.87 -15.28
N SER A 93 13.10 -0.25 -16.08
CA SER A 93 12.64 1.13 -15.87
C SER A 93 11.86 1.29 -14.57
N LEU A 94 11.06 0.28 -14.20
CA LEU A 94 10.25 0.30 -12.98
C LEU A 94 10.97 -0.28 -11.75
N ALA A 95 12.08 -1.02 -11.91
CA ALA A 95 12.75 -1.74 -10.82
C ALA A 95 13.16 -0.82 -9.67
N VAL A 96 13.87 0.27 -9.96
CA VAL A 96 14.34 1.23 -8.94
C VAL A 96 13.15 1.94 -8.25
N PRO A 97 12.18 2.50 -8.99
CA PRO A 97 10.93 3.05 -8.43
C PRO A 97 10.18 2.08 -7.50
N PHE A 98 10.00 0.84 -7.93
CA PHE A 98 9.35 -0.20 -7.12
C PHE A 98 10.15 -0.53 -5.88
N LEU A 99 11.47 -0.60 -5.99
CA LEU A 99 12.36 -0.83 -4.85
C LEU A 99 12.23 0.29 -3.82
N LEU A 100 12.21 1.55 -4.25
CA LEU A 100 12.01 2.70 -3.35
C LEU A 100 10.65 2.67 -2.65
N LEU A 101 9.58 2.29 -3.36
CA LEU A 101 8.26 2.10 -2.75
C LEU A 101 8.26 0.98 -1.71
N MET A 102 8.91 -0.15 -2.00
CA MET A 102 9.06 -1.25 -1.04
C MET A 102 9.84 -0.78 0.20
N LEU A 103 10.93 -0.03 0.00
CA LEU A 103 11.70 0.54 1.11
C LEU A 103 10.88 1.54 1.93
N ALA A 104 10.06 2.37 1.32
CA ALA A 104 9.15 3.27 2.03
C ALA A 104 8.12 2.50 2.87
N ALA A 105 7.53 1.44 2.32
CA ALA A 105 6.60 0.58 3.06
C ALA A 105 7.28 -0.14 4.24
N LEU A 106 8.50 -0.64 4.04
CA LEU A 106 9.31 -1.25 5.10
C LEU A 106 9.66 -0.23 6.19
N ALA A 107 10.12 0.96 5.81
CA ALA A 107 10.42 2.04 6.74
C ALA A 107 9.20 2.42 7.58
N GLY A 108 8.02 2.51 6.96
CA GLY A 108 6.77 2.79 7.67
C GLY A 108 6.43 1.74 8.74
N ASN A 109 6.78 0.46 8.54
CA ASN A 109 6.61 -0.57 9.57
C ASN A 109 7.74 -0.54 10.62
N MET A 110 9.00 -0.36 10.19
CA MET A 110 10.17 -0.34 11.08
C MET A 110 10.16 0.83 12.08
N VAL A 111 9.61 1.98 11.69
CA VAL A 111 9.45 3.13 12.61
C VAL A 111 8.46 2.84 13.73
N GLN A 112 7.47 1.95 13.49
CA GLN A 112 6.41 1.65 14.46
C GLN A 112 6.81 0.55 15.43
N HIS A 113 7.51 -0.47 14.96
CA HIS A 113 7.99 -1.56 15.80
C HIS A 113 9.28 -2.16 15.23
N LYS A 114 10.08 -2.77 16.11
CA LYS A 114 11.26 -3.55 15.71
C LYS A 114 10.83 -4.76 14.88
N LEU A 115 11.73 -5.31 14.07
CA LEU A 115 11.46 -6.59 13.41
C LEU A 115 11.24 -7.67 14.47
N VAL A 116 10.08 -8.30 14.43
CA VAL A 116 9.69 -9.39 15.32
C VAL A 116 9.55 -10.65 14.47
N TRP A 117 10.30 -11.69 14.85
CA TRP A 117 10.20 -13.01 14.26
C TRP A 117 9.38 -13.91 15.19
N SER A 118 8.15 -14.26 14.77
CA SER A 118 7.26 -15.16 15.51
C SER A 118 6.79 -16.30 14.61
N THR A 119 7.09 -17.53 15.02
CA THR A 119 6.52 -18.74 14.40
C THR A 119 5.08 -18.99 14.86
N GLU A 120 4.67 -18.43 16.00
CA GLU A 120 3.34 -18.61 16.57
C GLU A 120 2.26 -17.85 15.77
N SER A 121 2.62 -16.72 15.16
CA SER A 121 1.72 -15.96 14.29
C SER A 121 1.38 -16.69 12.98
N LEU A 122 2.25 -17.62 12.55
CA LEU A 122 2.03 -18.48 11.37
C LEU A 122 1.09 -19.66 11.65
N MET A 123 0.80 -19.97 12.92
CA MET A 123 -0.06 -21.08 13.30
C MET A 123 -1.55 -20.72 13.08
N PRO A 124 -2.34 -21.54 12.37
CA PRO A 124 -3.74 -21.25 12.10
C PRO A 124 -4.55 -21.30 13.41
N LYS A 125 -5.01 -20.12 13.88
CA LYS A 125 -5.86 -20.00 15.08
C LYS A 125 -7.33 -20.13 14.67
N PHE A 126 -8.00 -21.22 15.04
CA PHE A 126 -9.42 -21.48 14.71
C PHE A 126 -10.38 -20.39 15.22
N SER A 127 -10.01 -19.67 16.29
CA SER A 127 -10.74 -18.51 16.80
C SER A 127 -10.83 -17.35 15.80
N LYS A 128 -9.90 -17.23 14.85
CA LYS A 128 -9.93 -16.23 13.77
C LYS A 128 -10.88 -16.59 12.62
N ILE A 129 -11.38 -17.83 12.57
CA ILE A 129 -12.17 -18.37 11.45
C ILE A 129 -13.68 -18.39 11.76
N SER A 130 -14.10 -18.14 13.01
CA SER A 130 -15.53 -18.15 13.38
C SER A 130 -16.32 -17.02 12.69
N PRO A 131 -17.34 -17.33 11.86
CA PRO A 131 -18.15 -16.32 11.17
C PRO A 131 -18.92 -15.43 12.15
N MET A 132 -19.41 -16.00 13.25
CA MET A 132 -20.19 -15.27 14.25
C MET A 132 -19.34 -14.24 15.02
N ALA A 133 -18.10 -14.60 15.39
CA ALA A 133 -17.15 -13.66 15.97
C ALA A 133 -16.72 -12.58 14.96
N GLY A 134 -16.64 -12.92 13.67
CA GLY A 134 -16.41 -11.97 12.59
C GLY A 134 -17.53 -10.91 12.49
N LEU A 135 -18.79 -11.33 12.49
CA LEU A 135 -19.93 -10.41 12.50
C LEU A 135 -19.94 -9.50 13.73
N GLN A 136 -19.70 -10.04 14.93
CA GLN A 136 -19.66 -9.23 16.14
C GLN A 136 -18.52 -8.18 16.10
N ARG A 137 -17.37 -8.52 15.52
CA ARG A 137 -16.28 -7.56 15.29
C ARG A 137 -16.69 -6.46 14.31
N MET A 138 -17.37 -6.80 13.21
CA MET A 138 -17.84 -5.84 12.21
C MET A 138 -18.91 -4.88 12.75
N PHE A 139 -19.77 -5.33 13.66
CA PHE A 139 -20.83 -4.52 14.29
C PHE A 139 -20.48 -4.03 15.71
N SER A 140 -19.19 -3.98 16.04
CA SER A 140 -18.73 -3.47 17.34
C SER A 140 -18.74 -1.94 17.40
N LYS A 141 -18.82 -1.36 18.60
CA LYS A 141 -18.65 0.10 18.83
C LYS A 141 -17.33 0.61 18.24
N GLN A 142 -16.29 -0.22 18.29
CA GLN A 142 -14.98 0.08 17.72
C GLN A 142 -15.02 0.14 16.20
N ALA A 143 -15.74 -0.78 15.54
CA ALA A 143 -15.94 -0.75 14.10
C ALA A 143 -16.72 0.50 13.66
N LEU A 144 -17.78 0.88 14.38
CA LEU A 144 -18.51 2.12 14.10
C LEU A 144 -17.62 3.37 14.27
N ALA A 145 -16.82 3.43 15.32
CA ALA A 145 -15.87 4.53 15.53
C ALA A 145 -14.82 4.59 14.42
N ASN A 146 -14.30 3.45 13.97
CA ASN A 146 -13.35 3.38 12.85
C ASN A 146 -14.00 3.79 11.52
N PHE A 147 -15.26 3.40 11.29
CA PHE A 147 -16.04 3.81 10.13
C PHE A 147 -16.21 5.33 10.09
N LEU A 148 -16.64 5.95 11.19
CA LEU A 148 -16.79 7.40 11.28
C LEU A 148 -15.47 8.15 11.06
N LYS A 149 -14.37 7.66 11.65
CA LYS A 149 -13.03 8.20 11.40
C LYS A 149 -12.65 8.08 9.92
N GLY A 150 -12.95 6.95 9.29
CA GLY A 150 -12.72 6.73 7.86
C GLY A 150 -13.52 7.69 6.98
N LEU A 151 -14.80 7.89 7.29
CA LEU A 151 -15.67 8.82 6.57
C LEU A 151 -15.18 10.27 6.71
N ALA A 152 -14.78 10.68 7.92
CA ALA A 152 -14.20 12.01 8.14
C ALA A 152 -12.91 12.22 7.32
N LYS A 153 -12.01 11.23 7.29
CA LYS A 153 -10.80 11.29 6.44
C LYS A 153 -11.14 11.40 4.97
N LEU A 154 -12.12 10.64 4.49
CA LEU A 154 -12.54 10.68 3.09
C LEU A 154 -13.09 12.06 2.72
N ILE A 155 -13.92 12.66 3.57
CA ILE A 155 -14.45 14.01 3.35
C ILE A 155 -13.30 15.04 3.31
N VAL A 156 -12.35 14.97 4.25
CA VAL A 156 -11.19 15.88 4.29
C VAL A 156 -10.32 15.71 3.05
N MET A 157 -9.99 14.48 2.66
CA MET A 157 -9.19 14.24 1.45
C MET A 157 -9.94 14.70 0.20
N GLY A 158 -11.23 14.39 0.08
CA GLY A 158 -12.06 14.79 -1.04
C GLY A 158 -12.18 16.31 -1.17
N SER A 159 -12.34 17.03 -0.06
CA SER A 159 -12.42 18.49 -0.07
C SER A 159 -11.08 19.11 -0.47
N VAL A 160 -9.97 18.66 0.10
CA VAL A 160 -8.62 19.14 -0.24
C VAL A 160 -8.31 18.89 -1.72
N LEU A 161 -8.56 17.67 -2.21
CA LEU A 161 -8.34 17.34 -3.62
C LEU A 161 -9.20 18.20 -4.55
N THR A 162 -10.48 18.42 -4.20
CA THR A 162 -11.37 19.28 -4.99
C THR A 162 -10.88 20.72 -4.99
N MET A 163 -10.47 21.26 -3.83
CA MET A 163 -9.92 22.61 -3.70
C MET A 163 -8.62 22.80 -4.51
N MET A 164 -7.75 21.78 -4.56
CA MET A 164 -6.52 21.85 -5.36
C MET A 164 -6.77 21.69 -6.86
N MET A 165 -7.74 20.86 -7.26
CA MET A 165 -8.04 20.60 -8.67
C MET A 165 -8.89 21.69 -9.33
N MET A 166 -9.77 22.34 -8.56
CA MET A 166 -10.74 23.30 -9.10
C MET A 166 -10.12 24.51 -9.81
N PRO A 167 -8.99 25.10 -9.34
CA PRO A 167 -8.28 26.15 -10.09
C PRO A 167 -7.65 25.64 -11.39
N GLU A 168 -7.25 24.37 -11.44
CA GLU A 168 -6.55 23.78 -12.58
C GLU A 168 -7.51 23.37 -13.72
N ARG A 169 -8.84 23.40 -13.47
CA ARG A 169 -9.87 22.97 -14.42
C ARG A 169 -9.79 23.74 -15.74
N ASP A 170 -9.56 25.05 -15.68
CA ASP A 170 -9.53 25.93 -16.85
C ASP A 170 -8.28 25.63 -17.71
N ARG A 171 -7.22 25.07 -17.11
CA ARG A 171 -5.98 24.67 -17.79
C ARG A 171 -6.11 23.32 -18.52
N MET A 172 -7.02 22.46 -18.07
CA MET A 172 -7.32 21.18 -18.71
C MET A 172 -8.21 21.35 -19.95
N GLU A 173 -9.11 22.33 -19.95
CA GLU A 173 -9.92 22.67 -21.13
C GLU A 173 -9.07 23.15 -22.32
N GLY A 174 -7.84 23.64 -22.08
CA GLY A 174 -6.91 24.04 -23.14
C GLY A 174 -6.01 22.92 -23.71
N LEU A 175 -6.11 21.68 -23.20
CA LEU A 175 -5.32 20.51 -23.66
C LEU A 175 -6.11 19.57 -24.59
N ILE A 176 -7.40 19.84 -24.81
CA ILE A 176 -8.29 19.14 -25.75
C ILE A 176 -8.47 20.04 -26.98
#